data_AF-A0AAJ3CWR4-F1
#
_entry.id   AF-A0AAJ3CWR4-F1
#
_cell.length_a   1.000
_cell.length_b   1.000
_cell.length_c   1.000
_cell.angle_alpha   90.00
_cell.angle_beta   90.00
_cell.angle_gamma   90.00
#
_symmetry.space_group_name_H-M   'P 1'
#
loop_
_entity.id
_entity.type
_entity.pdbx_description
1 polymer ?
#
loop_
_entity_poly.entity_id
_entity_poly.type
_entity_poly.pdbx_seq_one_letter_code
_entity_poly.pdbx_strand_id
1 'polypeptide(L)'
;MFPEPSHNSTEYQNNVLSKVREVHESDSEITDRMLLMSIFENFRTGGGLRLSKFGYGICKENNLYEFTKIPLQREFKSSIMFTSLDRICTSPYYVEGQYIYLTDAMIITELTLCCDDFKQLFSIHM
;
A
#
# COMPACT_ATOMS: atom_id res chain seq x y z
N MET A 1 12.32 8.66 -23.92
CA MET A 1 11.40 9.31 -22.97
C MET A 1 10.31 8.29 -22.72
N PHE A 2 10.46 7.48 -21.67
CA PHE A 2 9.41 6.55 -21.27
C PHE A 2 8.28 7.37 -20.63
N PRO A 3 7.01 7.06 -20.90
CA PRO A 3 5.90 7.73 -20.24
C PRO A 3 6.04 7.50 -18.74
N GLU A 4 5.97 8.57 -17.93
CA GLU A 4 5.74 8.40 -16.50
C GLU A 4 4.52 7.49 -16.35
N PRO A 5 4.60 6.42 -15.56
CA PRO A 5 3.46 5.56 -15.44
C PRO A 5 2.36 6.36 -14.76
N SER A 6 1.27 6.61 -15.48
CA SER A 6 0.04 7.17 -14.93
C SER A 6 -0.65 6.11 -14.08
N HIS A 7 -0.02 5.72 -12.97
CA HIS A 7 -0.55 4.73 -12.02
C HIS A 7 -1.65 5.38 -11.20
N ASN A 8 -2.82 5.53 -11.80
CA ASN A 8 -4.00 6.04 -11.14
C ASN A 8 -4.51 5.02 -10.12
N SER A 9 -3.98 5.08 -8.90
CA SER A 9 -4.35 4.20 -7.78
C SER A 9 -5.74 4.48 -7.19
N THR A 10 -6.48 5.42 -7.79
CA THR A 10 -7.80 5.87 -7.34
C THR A 10 -8.81 4.74 -7.29
N GLU A 11 -8.74 3.77 -8.21
CA GLU A 11 -9.65 2.62 -8.21
C GLU A 11 -9.50 1.79 -6.93
N TYR A 12 -8.26 1.47 -6.52
CA TYR A 12 -7.98 0.76 -5.27
C TYR A 12 -8.45 1.55 -4.05
N GLN A 13 -8.20 2.86 -4.01
CA GLN A 13 -8.67 3.72 -2.92
C GLN A 13 -10.19 3.72 -2.81
N ASN A 14 -10.90 3.84 -3.93
CA ASN A 14 -12.35 3.83 -3.98
C ASN A 14 -12.94 2.46 -3.60
N ASN A 15 -12.33 1.36 -4.04
CA ASN A 15 -12.75 0.01 -3.67
C ASN A 15 -12.66 -0.20 -2.15
N VAL A 16 -11.56 0.22 -1.53
CA VAL A 16 -11.42 0.14 -0.06
C VAL A 16 -12.42 1.06 0.62
N LEU A 17 -12.58 2.30 0.17
CA LEU A 17 -13.54 3.26 0.73
C LEU A 17 -14.98 2.75 0.69
N SER A 18 -15.42 2.17 -0.44
CA SER A 18 -16.76 1.58 -0.58
C SER A 18 -17.00 0.50 0.48
N LYS A 19 -16.00 -0.36 0.70
CA LYS A 19 -16.08 -1.44 1.68
C LYS A 19 -16.04 -0.96 3.12
N VAL A 20 -15.25 0.09 3.39
CA VAL A 20 -15.29 0.73 4.72
C VAL A 20 -16.66 1.32 5.00
N ARG A 21 -17.29 1.99 4.02
CA ARG A 21 -18.65 2.52 4.17
C ARG A 21 -19.70 1.45 4.42
N GLU A 22 -19.55 0.24 3.86
CA GLU A 22 -20.43 -0.90 4.15
C GLU A 22 -20.36 -1.33 5.63
N VAL A 23 -19.23 -1.13 6.30
CA VAL A 23 -19.03 -1.52 7.71
C VAL A 23 -19.30 -0.35 8.67
N HIS A 24 -18.99 0.87 8.25
CA HIS A 24 -19.13 2.10 9.05
C HIS A 24 -20.53 2.72 8.98
N GLU A 25 -21.57 1.91 8.68
CA GLU A 25 -22.96 2.37 8.56
C GLU A 25 -23.29 3.40 9.64
N SER A 26 -23.72 4.59 9.20
CA SER A 26 -24.47 5.62 9.96
C SER A 26 -23.78 6.81 10.63
N ASP A 27 -22.49 7.12 10.41
CA ASP A 27 -21.93 8.39 10.90
C ASP A 27 -21.93 9.48 9.81
N SER A 28 -23.03 10.24 9.71
CA SER A 28 -23.27 11.25 8.65
C SER A 28 -22.27 12.42 8.65
N GLU A 29 -21.42 12.52 9.67
CA GLU A 29 -20.43 13.59 9.81
C GLU A 29 -19.05 13.23 9.24
N ILE A 30 -18.77 11.95 8.97
CA ILE A 30 -17.46 11.52 8.48
C ILE A 30 -17.42 11.59 6.94
N THR A 31 -16.53 12.44 6.43
CA THR A 31 -16.31 12.56 4.96
C THR A 31 -15.45 11.44 4.40
N ASP A 32 -15.60 11.13 3.11
CA ASP A 32 -14.75 10.15 2.40
C ASP A 32 -13.27 10.42 2.54
N ARG A 33 -12.90 11.70 2.50
CA ARG A 33 -11.51 12.12 2.66
C ARG A 33 -10.98 11.76 4.05
N MET A 34 -11.79 11.90 5.09
CA MET A 34 -11.39 11.54 6.46
C MET A 34 -11.22 10.02 6.61
N LEU A 35 -12.10 9.23 5.99
CA LEU A 35 -11.96 7.78 5.95
C LEU A 35 -10.71 7.35 5.17
N LEU A 36 -10.48 7.92 3.98
CA LEU A 36 -9.29 7.61 3.20
C LEU A 36 -8.00 7.94 3.95
N MET A 37 -7.97 9.07 4.67
CA MET A 37 -6.83 9.45 5.51
C MET A 37 -6.66 8.56 6.75
N SER A 38 -7.71 7.91 7.26
CA SER A 38 -7.58 6.93 8.35
C SER A 38 -7.14 5.55 7.86
N ILE A 39 -7.47 5.20 6.61
CA ILE A 39 -7.13 3.95 5.95
C ILE A 39 -5.69 3.96 5.42
N PHE A 40 -5.25 5.06 4.80
CA PHE A 40 -3.96 5.15 4.12
C PHE A 40 -3.02 6.15 4.82
N GLU A 41 -1.83 5.68 5.24
CA GLU A 41 -0.81 6.53 5.88
C GLU A 41 -0.26 7.61 4.93
N ASN A 42 -0.25 7.34 3.64
CA ASN A 42 0.32 8.20 2.61
C ASN A 42 -0.71 8.67 1.58
N PHE A 43 -1.97 8.82 2.01
CA PHE A 43 -3.08 9.23 1.14
C PHE A 43 -2.70 10.44 0.29
N ARG A 44 -2.76 10.28 -1.04
CA ARG A 44 -2.68 11.36 -2.02
C ARG A 44 -3.69 11.10 -3.13
N THR A 45 -4.29 12.13 -3.70
CA THR A 45 -5.18 11.93 -4.86
C THR A 45 -4.37 11.29 -6.00
N GLY A 46 -4.84 10.16 -6.54
CA GLY A 46 -4.16 9.44 -7.61
C GLY A 46 -2.98 8.55 -7.18
N GLY A 47 -2.74 8.34 -5.88
CA GLY A 47 -1.65 7.48 -5.39
C GLY A 47 -1.69 7.25 -3.88
N GLY A 48 -0.70 6.55 -3.32
CA GLY A 48 -0.67 6.37 -1.86
C GLY A 48 -1.60 5.27 -1.40
N LEU A 49 -1.03 4.06 -1.39
CA LEU A 49 -1.71 2.81 -1.08
C LEU A 49 -1.13 2.12 0.16
N ARG A 50 -0.31 2.85 0.92
CA ARG A 50 0.25 2.34 2.17
C ARG A 50 -0.84 2.38 3.23
N LEU A 51 -1.29 1.22 3.65
CA LEU A 51 -2.33 1.08 4.64
C LEU A 51 -1.81 1.44 6.03
N SER A 52 -2.67 2.07 6.82
CA SER A 52 -2.52 2.12 8.27
C SER A 52 -2.84 0.74 8.87
N LYS A 53 -2.54 0.55 10.16
CA LYS A 53 -2.96 -0.68 10.87
C LYS A 53 -4.48 -0.90 10.79
N PHE A 54 -5.26 0.19 10.87
CA PHE A 54 -6.71 0.15 10.75
C PHE A 54 -7.13 -0.29 9.33
N GLY A 55 -6.57 0.36 8.30
CA GLY A 55 -6.85 -0.01 6.90
C GLY A 55 -6.46 -1.45 6.57
N TYR A 56 -5.32 -1.93 7.08
CA TYR A 56 -4.91 -3.33 6.92
C TYR A 56 -5.88 -4.30 7.59
N GLY A 57 -6.33 -4.00 8.82
CA GLY A 57 -7.32 -4.80 9.53
C GLY A 57 -8.60 -4.98 8.71
N ILE A 58 -9.16 -3.89 8.21
CA ILE A 58 -10.37 -3.93 7.37
C ILE A 58 -10.14 -4.77 6.12
N CYS A 59 -9.04 -4.52 5.39
CA CYS A 59 -8.76 -5.25 4.15
C CYS A 59 -8.62 -6.74 4.38
N LYS A 60 -8.01 -7.15 5.50
CA LYS A 60 -7.81 -8.55 5.86
C LYS A 60 -9.09 -9.21 6.36
N GLU A 61 -9.80 -8.60 7.29
CA GLU A 61 -11.00 -9.15 7.92
C GLU A 61 -12.15 -9.34 6.92
N ASN A 62 -12.22 -8.47 5.90
CA ASN A 62 -13.24 -8.52 4.86
C ASN A 62 -12.77 -9.24 3.59
N ASN A 63 -11.59 -9.89 3.60
CA ASN A 63 -11.00 -10.57 2.45
C ASN A 63 -10.94 -9.69 1.17
N LEU A 64 -10.65 -8.39 1.33
CA LEU A 64 -10.57 -7.46 0.20
C LEU A 64 -9.33 -7.69 -0.66
N TYR A 65 -8.24 -8.13 -0.01
CA TYR A 65 -6.97 -8.43 -0.66
C TYR A 65 -6.29 -9.61 0.00
N GLU A 66 -5.55 -10.37 -0.79
CA GLU A 66 -4.65 -11.41 -0.30
C GLU A 66 -3.27 -10.79 -0.03
N PHE A 67 -2.87 -10.77 1.25
CA PHE A 67 -1.58 -10.23 1.65
C PHE A 67 -0.55 -11.34 1.83
N THR A 68 0.51 -11.28 1.05
CA THR A 68 1.69 -12.10 1.25
C THR A 68 2.64 -11.41 2.23
N LYS A 69 3.02 -12.13 3.29
CA LYS A 69 3.95 -11.66 4.31
C LYS A 69 5.40 -11.91 3.87
N ILE A 70 6.18 -10.84 3.73
CA ILE A 70 7.58 -10.86 3.34
C ILE A 70 8.44 -10.39 4.52
N PRO A 71 9.39 -11.22 5.02
CA PRO A 71 10.34 -10.79 6.04
C PRO A 71 11.40 -9.88 5.43
N LEU A 72 11.67 -8.76 6.09
CA LEU A 72 12.81 -7.89 5.82
C LEU A 72 14.05 -8.46 6.49
N GLN A 73 15.14 -8.61 5.75
CA GLN A 73 16.43 -9.07 6.24
C GLN A 73 17.16 -8.01 7.09
N ARG A 74 16.73 -6.74 7.04
CA ARG A 74 17.34 -5.64 7.80
C ARG A 74 16.29 -4.89 8.61
N GLU A 75 16.62 -4.62 9.88
CA GLU A 75 15.77 -3.86 10.83
C GLU A 75 15.49 -2.40 10.44
N PHE A 76 16.12 -1.90 9.38
CA PHE A 76 16.08 -0.48 9.06
C PHE A 76 14.88 -0.11 8.19
N LYS A 77 13.83 0.38 8.86
CA LYS A 77 12.81 1.25 8.26
C LYS A 77 13.43 2.59 7.86
N SER A 78 14.20 2.63 6.79
CA SER A 78 14.71 3.88 6.24
C SER A 78 13.62 4.58 5.42
N SER A 79 13.61 5.92 5.41
CA SER A 79 12.69 6.69 4.56
C SER A 79 12.77 6.29 3.08
N ILE A 80 13.91 5.75 2.64
CA ILE A 80 14.14 5.23 1.29
C ILE A 80 13.23 4.03 1.01
N MET A 81 13.11 3.07 1.93
CA MET A 81 12.23 1.92 1.77
C MET A 81 10.78 2.36 1.54
N PHE A 82 10.25 3.23 2.40
CA PHE A 82 8.89 3.73 2.24
C PHE A 82 8.72 4.53 0.95
N THR A 83 9.69 5.38 0.60
CA THR A 83 9.65 6.14 -0.66
C THR A 83 9.67 5.22 -1.88
N SER A 84 10.48 4.16 -1.86
CA SER A 84 10.53 3.17 -2.94
C SER A 84 9.21 2.41 -3.05
N LEU A 85 8.72 1.85 -1.94
CA LEU A 85 7.45 1.13 -1.90
C LEU A 85 6.28 2.01 -2.35
N ASP A 86 6.20 3.25 -1.86
CA ASP A 86 5.18 4.25 -2.23
C ASP A 86 5.15 4.57 -3.74
N ARG A 87 6.25 4.30 -4.47
CA ARG A 87 6.34 4.51 -5.91
C ARG A 87 6.08 3.25 -6.73
N ILE A 88 6.64 2.12 -6.31
CA ILE A 88 6.53 0.87 -7.07
C ILE A 88 5.20 0.16 -6.79
N CYS A 89 4.63 0.32 -5.59
CA CYS A 89 3.38 -0.34 -5.21
C CYS A 89 2.19 0.36 -5.85
N THR A 90 1.57 -0.33 -6.79
CA THR A 90 0.32 0.07 -7.47
C THR A 90 -0.92 -0.52 -6.79
N SER A 91 -0.74 -1.34 -5.77
CA SER A 91 -1.79 -1.98 -4.97
C SER A 91 -1.58 -1.75 -3.47
N PRO A 92 -2.62 -1.95 -2.63
CA PRO A 92 -2.51 -1.78 -1.19
C PRO A 92 -1.44 -2.65 -0.56
N TYR A 93 -0.68 -2.06 0.37
CA TYR A 93 0.34 -2.77 1.15
C TYR A 93 0.44 -2.23 2.57
N TYR A 94 1.02 -3.02 3.46
CA TYR A 94 1.18 -2.68 4.87
C TYR A 94 2.58 -3.04 5.36
N VAL A 95 3.11 -2.30 6.35
CA VAL A 95 4.43 -2.53 6.94
C VAL A 95 4.32 -2.58 8.45
N GLU A 96 4.73 -3.70 9.06
CA GLU A 96 4.71 -3.89 10.52
C GLU A 96 6.02 -4.52 10.98
N GLY A 97 6.72 -3.86 11.92
CA GLY A 97 8.03 -4.34 12.39
C GLY A 97 9.00 -4.61 11.23
N GLN A 98 9.46 -5.85 11.13
CA GLN A 98 10.35 -6.38 10.08
C GLN A 98 9.59 -7.09 8.95
N TYR A 99 8.30 -6.81 8.76
CA TYR A 99 7.49 -7.48 7.75
C TYR A 99 6.80 -6.47 6.84
N ILE A 100 6.79 -6.78 5.55
CA ILE A 100 5.96 -6.13 4.54
C ILE A 100 4.85 -7.11 4.14
N TYR A 101 3.63 -6.60 4.05
CA TYR A 101 2.46 -7.32 3.58
C TYR A 101 2.07 -6.72 2.24
N LEU A 102 2.26 -7.47 1.15
CA LEU A 102 2.03 -7.03 -0.22
C LEU A 102 0.90 -7.81 -0.85
N THR A 103 0.21 -7.19 -1.80
CA THR A 103 -0.89 -7.82 -2.53
C THR A 103 -0.54 -8.11 -3.99
N ASP A 104 0.55 -7.55 -4.51
CA ASP A 104 1.01 -7.74 -5.89
C ASP A 104 2.14 -8.78 -5.98
N ALA A 105 1.88 -9.87 -6.71
CA ALA A 105 2.82 -10.98 -6.91
C ALA A 105 4.10 -10.59 -7.67
N MET A 106 4.03 -9.62 -8.58
CA MET A 106 5.19 -9.15 -9.34
C MET A 106 6.15 -8.41 -8.41
N ILE A 107 5.63 -7.47 -7.61
CA ILE A 107 6.43 -6.71 -6.64
C ILE A 107 7.03 -7.63 -5.57
N ILE A 108 6.27 -8.63 -5.12
CA ILE A 108 6.77 -9.67 -4.20
C ILE A 108 7.98 -10.40 -4.80
N THR A 109 7.87 -10.80 -6.07
CA THR A 109 8.94 -11.51 -6.78
C THR A 109 10.19 -10.63 -6.91
N GLU A 110 10.01 -9.38 -7.32
CA GLU A 110 11.12 -8.43 -7.46
C GLU A 110 11.82 -8.14 -6.13
N LEU A 111 11.07 -7.93 -5.05
CA LEU A 111 11.65 -7.75 -3.71
C LEU A 111 12.44 -8.98 -3.25
N THR A 112 11.89 -10.17 -3.51
CA THR A 112 12.55 -11.44 -3.16
C THR A 112 13.85 -11.61 -3.94
N LEU A 113 13.86 -11.26 -5.24
CA LEU A 113 15.05 -11.34 -6.10
C LEU A 113 16.12 -10.28 -5.75
N CYS A 114 15.69 -9.10 -5.32
CA CYS A 114 16.59 -8.01 -4.94
C CYS A 114 17.17 -8.14 -3.51
N CYS A 115 16.80 -9.18 -2.74
CA CYS A 115 17.29 -9.40 -1.37
C CYS A 115 17.21 -8.14 -0.48
N ASP A 116 16.08 -7.43 -0.52
CA ASP A 116 15.85 -6.16 0.19
C ASP A 116 16.75 -4.98 -0.22
N ASP A 117 17.40 -5.03 -1.39
CA ASP A 117 18.04 -3.85 -1.97
C ASP A 117 16.99 -2.92 -2.60
N PHE A 118 16.39 -2.08 -1.76
CA PHE A 118 15.40 -1.08 -2.18
C PHE A 118 15.97 -0.02 -3.13
N LYS A 119 17.29 0.15 -3.21
CA LYS A 119 17.91 1.08 -4.18
C LYS A 119 17.92 0.45 -5.56
N GLN A 120 18.31 -0.83 -5.65
CA GLN A 120 18.25 -1.58 -6.89
C GLN A 120 16.80 -1.71 -7.38
N LEU A 121 15.89 -2.05 -6.49
CA LEU A 121 14.46 -2.13 -6.81
C LEU A 121 13.94 -0.80 -7.38
N PHE A 122 14.28 0.32 -6.74
CA PHE A 122 13.90 1.64 -7.23
C PHE A 122 14.48 1.97 -8.61
N SER A 123 15.71 1.52 -8.88
CA SER A 123 16.36 1.73 -10.19
C SER A 123 15.73 0.93 -11.33
N ILE A 124 15.07 -0.19 -11.04
CA ILE A 124 14.37 -1.01 -12.05
C ILE A 124 13.09 -0.29 -12.54
N HIS A 125 12.49 0.53 -11.68
CA HIS A 125 11.20 1.20 -11.92
C HIS A 125 11.33 2.70 -12.27
N MET A 126 12.56 3.21 -12.48
CA MET A 126 12.84 4.58 -12.98
C MET A 126 13.36 4.56 -14.42
#